data_AF-A0A379IHR2-F1
#
_entry.id   AF-A0A379IHR2-F1
#
_cell.length_a   1.000
_cell.length_b   1.000
_cell.length_c   1.000
_cell.angle_alpha   90.00
_cell.angle_beta   90.00
_cell.angle_gamma   90.00
#
_symmetry.space_group_name_H-M   'P 1'
#
loop_
_entity.id
_entity.type
_entity.pdbx_description
1 polymer ?
#
loop_
_entity_poly.entity_id
_entity_poly.type
_entity_poly.pdbx_seq_one_letter_code
_entity_poly.pdbx_strand_id
1 'polypeptide(L)'
;MTSLVDVSPQHNAWAHIENEFERAAHERLDFGDWPIPVDASEKVTLVKWKPWIASLCHGKISRYWRTNPTAALGIIVDERTIVLDADSPESLARLRELAEKYRAPCNWIQKTRKGQHFRYQTMASSVASGDVLNRSDSRRLSQRQKPLRSQ
;
A
#
# COMPACT_ATOMS: atom_id res chain seq x y z
N MET A 1 -46.82 8.95 -15.48
CA MET A 1 -46.19 7.70 -15.96
C MET A 1 -44.68 7.89 -15.83
N THR A 2 -44.13 7.53 -14.67
CA THR A 2 -42.70 7.68 -14.38
C THR A 2 -42.10 6.29 -14.39
N SER A 3 -41.28 6.01 -15.41
CA SER A 3 -40.60 4.73 -15.58
C SER A 3 -39.59 4.55 -14.45
N LEU A 4 -39.82 3.57 -13.59
CA LEU A 4 -38.83 3.05 -12.67
C LEU A 4 -37.71 2.41 -13.50
N VAL A 5 -36.53 3.01 -13.49
CA VAL A 5 -35.30 2.38 -13.97
C VAL A 5 -35.02 1.20 -13.03
N ASP A 6 -35.25 0.00 -13.56
CA ASP A 6 -34.82 -1.25 -12.98
C ASP A 6 -33.29 -1.28 -12.96
N VAL A 7 -32.70 -0.93 -11.81
CA VAL A 7 -31.27 -1.11 -11.56
C VAL A 7 -31.09 -2.59 -11.23
N SER A 8 -31.06 -3.41 -12.28
CA SER A 8 -30.69 -4.82 -12.18
C SER A 8 -29.35 -4.94 -11.45
N PRO A 9 -29.23 -5.75 -10.38
CA PRO A 9 -27.95 -6.06 -9.75
C PRO A 9 -27.08 -6.73 -10.81
N GLN A 10 -25.95 -6.12 -11.15
CA GLN A 10 -24.99 -6.75 -12.04
C GLN A 10 -24.62 -8.11 -11.45
N HIS A 11 -24.91 -9.16 -12.23
CA HIS A 11 -24.61 -10.56 -11.98
C HIS A 11 -23.25 -10.75 -11.31
N ASN A 12 -23.18 -11.64 -10.33
CA ASN A 12 -21.98 -12.19 -9.69
C ASN A 12 -20.85 -12.47 -10.70
N ALA A 13 -20.04 -11.47 -11.05
CA ALA A 13 -18.97 -11.61 -12.05
C ALA A 13 -17.86 -12.57 -11.59
N TRP A 14 -17.86 -12.92 -10.30
CA TRP A 14 -16.81 -13.70 -9.63
C TRP A 14 -17.33 -14.92 -8.89
N ALA A 15 -18.41 -15.56 -9.38
CA ALA A 15 -19.10 -16.67 -8.70
C ALA A 15 -18.23 -17.89 -8.30
N HIS A 16 -16.94 -17.91 -8.63
CA HIS A 16 -15.99 -19.00 -8.35
C HIS A 16 -14.70 -18.52 -7.65
N ILE A 17 -14.72 -17.44 -6.87
CA ILE A 17 -13.54 -17.05 -6.08
C ILE A 17 -13.31 -18.03 -4.94
N GLU A 18 -12.21 -18.75 -5.00
CA GLU A 18 -11.86 -19.81 -4.05
C GLU A 18 -11.06 -19.29 -2.83
N ASN A 19 -10.41 -18.12 -2.92
CA ASN A 19 -9.60 -17.57 -1.82
C ASN A 19 -9.83 -16.06 -1.56
N GLU A 20 -9.55 -15.63 -0.32
CA GLU A 20 -9.77 -14.25 0.11
C GLU A 20 -8.87 -13.21 -0.60
N PHE A 21 -7.65 -13.59 -0.99
CA PHE A 21 -6.70 -12.70 -1.64
C PHE A 21 -7.10 -12.40 -3.08
N GLU A 22 -7.62 -13.39 -3.80
CA GLU A 22 -8.21 -13.23 -5.12
C GLU A 22 -9.39 -12.27 -5.05
N ARG A 23 -10.33 -12.51 -4.11
CA ARG A 23 -11.50 -11.63 -3.92
C ARG A 23 -11.07 -10.19 -3.69
N ALA A 24 -10.16 -9.98 -2.75
CA ALA A 24 -9.64 -8.67 -2.44
C ALA A 24 -8.91 -8.06 -3.65
N ALA A 25 -8.20 -8.85 -4.46
CA ALA A 25 -7.55 -8.35 -5.67
C ALA A 25 -8.57 -7.85 -6.70
N HIS A 26 -9.68 -8.56 -6.92
CA HIS A 26 -10.77 -8.07 -7.78
C HIS A 26 -11.35 -6.76 -7.26
N GLU A 27 -11.68 -6.69 -5.98
CA GLU A 27 -12.20 -5.47 -5.34
C GLU A 27 -11.22 -4.30 -5.51
N ARG A 28 -9.92 -4.51 -5.27
CA ARG A 28 -8.90 -3.47 -5.47
C ARG A 28 -8.85 -2.99 -6.91
N LEU A 29 -8.93 -3.91 -7.88
CA LEU A 29 -8.96 -3.52 -9.29
C LEU A 29 -10.20 -2.68 -9.62
N ASP A 30 -11.37 -3.05 -9.09
CA ASP A 30 -12.62 -2.28 -9.26
C ASP A 30 -12.53 -0.87 -8.64
N PHE A 31 -11.78 -0.73 -7.54
CA PHE A 31 -11.46 0.56 -6.92
C PHE A 31 -10.39 1.38 -7.68
N GLY A 32 -9.84 0.87 -8.78
CA GLY A 32 -8.82 1.54 -9.60
C GLY A 32 -7.39 1.38 -9.08
N ASP A 33 -7.16 0.49 -8.12
CA ASP A 33 -5.82 0.14 -7.64
C ASP A 33 -5.14 -0.88 -8.56
N TRP A 34 -3.84 -1.11 -8.33
CA TRP A 34 -3.04 -2.11 -9.03
C TRP A 34 -2.66 -3.25 -8.08
N PRO A 35 -3.56 -4.22 -7.83
CA PRO A 35 -3.24 -5.42 -7.04
C PRO A 35 -2.09 -6.20 -7.65
N ILE A 36 -1.21 -6.74 -6.80
CA ILE A 36 -0.08 -7.58 -7.22
C ILE A 36 0.11 -8.74 -6.23
N PRO A 37 0.40 -9.96 -6.70
CA PRO A 37 0.71 -11.07 -5.81
C PRO A 37 2.07 -10.89 -5.13
N VAL A 38 2.11 -11.20 -3.83
CA VAL A 38 3.31 -11.12 -3.00
C VAL A 38 3.52 -12.40 -2.22
N ASP A 39 4.78 -12.71 -1.93
CA ASP A 39 5.11 -13.74 -0.98
C ASP A 39 4.68 -13.31 0.42
N ALA A 40 3.91 -14.15 1.10
CA ALA A 40 3.36 -13.82 2.40
C ALA A 40 4.44 -13.67 3.49
N SER A 41 5.56 -14.39 3.34
CA SER A 41 6.65 -14.47 4.30
C SER A 41 7.72 -13.43 4.03
N GLU A 42 8.20 -13.33 2.79
CA GLU A 42 9.29 -12.44 2.40
C GLU A 42 8.81 -11.03 2.07
N LYS A 43 7.49 -10.84 1.86
CA LYS A 43 6.88 -9.57 1.42
C LYS A 43 7.46 -9.03 0.12
N VAL A 44 7.96 -9.91 -0.74
CA VAL A 44 8.44 -9.58 -2.09
C VAL A 44 7.38 -9.90 -3.12
N THR A 45 7.37 -9.18 -4.24
CA THR A 45 6.41 -9.46 -5.31
C THR A 45 6.79 -10.71 -6.07
N LEU A 46 5.81 -11.57 -6.35
CA LEU A 46 6.02 -12.84 -7.06
C LEU A 46 6.07 -12.66 -8.59
N VAL A 47 5.80 -11.45 -9.07
CA VAL A 47 5.79 -11.09 -10.49
C VAL A 47 6.49 -9.75 -10.72
N LYS A 48 7.02 -9.52 -11.93
CA LYS A 48 7.57 -8.22 -12.32
C LYS A 48 6.45 -7.19 -12.47
N TRP A 49 6.62 -6.01 -11.87
CA TRP A 49 5.54 -5.02 -11.73
C TRP A 49 5.07 -4.45 -13.08
N LYS A 50 5.99 -3.98 -13.93
CA LYS A 50 5.64 -3.34 -15.20
C LYS A 50 4.84 -4.28 -16.13
N PRO A 51 5.30 -5.51 -16.43
CA PRO A 51 4.51 -6.45 -17.25
C PRO A 51 3.21 -6.90 -16.58
N TRP A 52 3.18 -6.93 -15.25
CA TRP A 52 1.97 -7.27 -14.50
C TRP A 52 0.87 -6.23 -14.74
N ILE A 53 1.17 -4.95 -14.47
CA ILE A 53 0.24 -3.82 -14.62
C ILE A 53 -0.21 -3.66 -16.07
N ALA A 54 0.70 -3.77 -17.04
CA ALA A 54 0.42 -3.49 -18.46
C ALA A 54 -0.71 -4.32 -19.08
N SER A 55 -1.06 -5.46 -18.46
CA SER A 55 -2.17 -6.33 -18.87
C SER A 55 -3.02 -6.76 -17.69
N LEU A 56 -3.06 -5.93 -16.64
CA LEU A 56 -3.84 -6.21 -15.44
C LEU A 56 -5.33 -6.15 -15.77
N CYS A 57 -6.00 -7.27 -15.55
CA CYS A 57 -7.44 -7.41 -15.67
C CYS A 57 -7.89 -8.53 -14.75
N HIS A 58 -9.19 -8.62 -14.49
CA HIS A 58 -9.72 -9.65 -13.61
C HIS A 58 -9.42 -11.08 -14.05
N GLY A 59 -9.49 -11.38 -15.36
CA GLY A 59 -9.15 -12.73 -15.85
C GLY A 59 -7.69 -13.12 -15.58
N LYS A 60 -6.78 -12.14 -15.51
CA LYS A 60 -5.38 -12.36 -15.12
C LYS A 60 -5.25 -12.61 -13.62
N ILE A 61 -6.00 -11.87 -12.79
CA ILE A 61 -6.09 -12.09 -11.34
C ILE A 61 -6.56 -13.51 -11.05
N SER A 62 -7.72 -13.92 -11.58
CA SER A 62 -8.27 -15.25 -11.31
C SER A 62 -7.34 -16.37 -11.78
N ARG A 63 -6.75 -16.23 -12.98
CA ARG A 63 -5.78 -17.22 -13.48
C ARG A 63 -4.59 -17.37 -12.55
N TYR A 64 -4.04 -16.27 -12.03
CA TYR A 64 -2.86 -16.30 -11.17
C TYR A 64 -3.17 -16.96 -9.82
N TRP A 65 -4.22 -16.51 -9.13
CA TRP A 65 -4.53 -17.00 -7.79
C TRP A 65 -5.06 -18.43 -7.78
N ARG A 66 -5.72 -18.88 -8.86
CA ARG A 66 -6.09 -20.29 -9.01
C ARG A 66 -4.87 -21.23 -9.02
N THR A 67 -3.74 -20.80 -9.60
CA THR A 67 -2.51 -21.62 -9.61
C THR A 67 -1.61 -21.33 -8.40
N ASN A 68 -1.83 -20.23 -7.69
CA ASN A 68 -1.03 -19.79 -6.56
C ASN A 68 -1.94 -19.35 -5.38
N PRO A 69 -2.76 -20.26 -4.82
CA PRO A 69 -3.79 -19.89 -3.85
C PRO A 69 -3.22 -19.37 -2.52
N THR A 70 -1.94 -19.60 -2.25
CA THR A 70 -1.23 -19.13 -1.05
C THR A 70 -0.56 -17.77 -1.22
N ALA A 71 -0.56 -17.21 -2.45
CA ALA A 71 0.00 -15.89 -2.69
C ALA A 71 -0.80 -14.83 -1.92
N ALA A 72 -0.10 -14.03 -1.13
CA ALA A 72 -0.71 -12.89 -0.47
C ALA A 72 -0.94 -11.74 -1.47
N LEU A 73 -1.70 -10.74 -1.05
CA LEU A 73 -2.02 -9.57 -1.84
C LEU A 73 -1.19 -8.35 -1.41
N GLY A 74 -0.54 -7.72 -2.39
CA GLY A 74 -0.01 -6.36 -2.29
C GLY A 74 -0.76 -5.39 -3.22
N ILE A 75 -0.51 -4.10 -3.04
CA ILE A 75 -1.03 -3.03 -3.91
C ILE A 75 0.16 -2.17 -4.33
N ILE A 76 0.29 -1.95 -5.64
CA ILE A 76 1.28 -0.99 -6.16
C ILE A 76 0.69 0.41 -6.03
N VAL A 77 1.44 1.29 -5.37
CA VAL A 77 1.08 2.69 -5.19
C VAL A 77 1.86 3.57 -6.15
N ASP A 78 1.27 4.69 -6.55
CA ASP A 78 1.92 5.71 -7.38
C ASP A 78 2.59 6.80 -6.52
N GLU A 79 3.26 7.74 -7.19
CA GLU A 79 3.95 8.87 -6.55
C GLU A 79 2.99 9.86 -5.85
N ARG A 80 1.68 9.73 -6.10
CA ARG A 80 0.65 10.56 -5.48
C ARG A 80 0.03 9.93 -4.25
N THR A 81 0.41 8.70 -3.93
CA THR A 81 -0.15 7.96 -2.81
C THR A 81 0.87 7.89 -1.68
N ILE A 82 0.48 8.34 -0.50
CA ILE A 82 1.24 8.16 0.74
C ILE A 82 0.50 7.15 1.60
N VAL A 83 1.23 6.15 2.10
CA VAL A 83 0.73 5.21 3.10
C VAL A 83 1.50 5.44 4.39
N LEU A 84 0.79 5.82 5.45
CA LEU A 84 1.33 5.96 6.78
C LEU A 84 0.98 4.70 7.58
N ASP A 85 2.01 3.96 8.02
CA ASP A 85 1.86 2.78 8.85
C ASP A 85 1.93 3.18 10.33
N ALA A 86 0.92 2.78 11.09
CA ALA A 86 0.85 2.97 12.53
C ALA A 86 0.61 1.60 13.18
N ASP A 87 1.70 0.97 13.62
CA ASP A 87 1.73 -0.42 14.09
C ASP A 87 1.79 -0.57 15.62
N SER A 88 1.65 0.55 16.35
CA SER A 88 1.65 0.61 17.81
C SER A 88 0.53 1.52 18.34
N PRO A 89 0.07 1.34 19.60
CA PRO A 89 -0.91 2.23 20.20
C PRO A 89 -0.47 3.70 20.19
N GLU A 90 0.82 3.96 20.44
CA GLU A 90 1.41 5.30 20.44
C GLU A 90 1.40 5.93 19.03
N SER A 91 1.87 5.22 18.01
CA SER A 91 1.87 5.72 16.62
C SER A 91 0.45 5.94 16.12
N LEU A 92 -0.50 5.08 16.49
CA LEU A 92 -1.91 5.22 16.16
C LEU A 92 -2.53 6.48 16.78
N ALA A 93 -2.31 6.69 18.08
CA ALA A 93 -2.76 7.89 18.77
C ALA A 93 -2.15 9.14 18.14
N ARG A 94 -0.84 9.12 17.87
CA ARG A 94 -0.14 10.25 17.27
C ARG A 94 -0.66 10.58 15.88
N LEU A 95 -0.93 9.57 15.06
CA LEU A 95 -1.44 9.79 13.71
C LEU A 95 -2.86 10.38 13.73
N ARG A 96 -3.71 9.95 14.68
CA ARG A 96 -5.05 10.52 14.87
C ARG A 96 -4.99 11.98 15.31
N GLU A 97 -4.12 12.30 16.27
CA GLU A 97 -3.89 13.69 16.69
C GLU A 97 -3.42 14.57 15.52
N LEU A 98 -2.51 14.07 14.67
CA LEU A 98 -2.04 14.81 13.50
C LEU A 98 -3.16 15.01 12.48
N ALA A 99 -3.96 13.99 12.20
CA ALA A 99 -5.10 14.07 11.30
C ALA A 99 -6.12 15.11 11.78
N GLU A 100 -6.42 15.16 13.07
CA GLU A 100 -7.30 16.16 13.67
C GLU A 100 -6.67 17.57 13.62
N LYS A 101 -5.43 17.72 14.09
CA LYS A 101 -4.71 19.00 14.13
C LYS A 101 -4.65 19.67 12.76
N TYR A 102 -4.38 18.90 11.71
CA TYR A 102 -4.27 19.40 10.34
C TYR A 102 -5.56 19.28 9.53
N ARG A 103 -6.67 18.86 10.15
CA ARG A 103 -7.98 18.66 9.48
C ARG A 103 -7.86 17.81 8.22
N ALA A 104 -7.06 16.76 8.31
CA ALA A 104 -6.77 15.83 7.23
C ALA A 104 -7.31 14.43 7.60
N PRO A 105 -8.63 14.23 7.64
CA PRO A 105 -9.21 12.92 7.93
C PRO A 105 -8.84 11.92 6.83
N CYS A 106 -8.55 10.69 7.22
CA CYS A 106 -8.26 9.59 6.30
C CYS A 106 -9.50 8.73 6.10
N ASN A 107 -9.98 8.66 4.86
CA ASN A 107 -11.14 7.84 4.51
C ASN A 107 -10.76 6.39 4.19
N TRP A 108 -9.47 6.11 3.97
CA TRP A 108 -8.98 4.77 3.64
C TRP A 108 -8.04 4.28 4.74
N ILE A 109 -8.60 3.46 5.63
CA ILE A 109 -7.87 2.88 6.75
C ILE A 109 -7.97 1.36 6.64
N GLN A 110 -6.83 0.70 6.50
CA GLN A 110 -6.75 -0.76 6.47
C GLN A 110 -6.18 -1.28 7.78
N LYS A 111 -6.92 -2.17 8.46
CA LYS A 111 -6.39 -2.88 9.64
C LYS A 111 -5.29 -3.86 9.21
N THR A 112 -4.21 -3.88 9.97
CA THR A 112 -3.13 -4.87 9.85
C THR A 112 -3.12 -5.77 11.08
N ARG A 113 -2.22 -6.75 11.12
CA ARG A 113 -2.05 -7.61 12.29
C ARG A 113 -1.64 -6.84 13.55
N LYS A 114 -0.88 -5.75 13.39
CA LYS A 114 -0.30 -4.97 14.50
C LYS A 114 -0.98 -3.61 14.73
N GLY A 115 -1.58 -3.04 13.68
CA GLY A 115 -2.15 -1.71 13.74
C GLY A 115 -2.97 -1.36 12.50
N GLN A 116 -2.69 -0.21 11.89
CA GLN A 116 -3.48 0.32 10.78
C GLN A 116 -2.59 1.04 9.74
N HIS A 117 -2.91 0.85 8.46
CA HIS A 117 -2.39 1.66 7.36
C HIS A 117 -3.39 2.75 7.01
N PHE A 118 -2.91 3.99 6.90
CA PHE A 118 -3.69 5.16 6.51
C PHE A 118 -3.20 5.62 5.14
N ARG A 119 -4.08 5.62 4.14
CA ARG A 119 -3.73 6.02 2.78
C ARG A 119 -4.27 7.41 2.48
N TYR A 120 -3.39 8.27 1.99
CA TYR A 120 -3.70 9.62 1.53
C TYR A 120 -3.33 9.75 0.05
N GLN A 121 -4.10 10.54 -0.69
CA GLN A 121 -3.71 11.03 -2.01
C GLN A 121 -3.19 12.45 -1.87
N THR A 122 -2.02 12.73 -2.43
CA THR A 122 -1.45 14.06 -2.50
C THR A 122 -2.01 14.79 -3.72
N MET A 123 -2.28 16.08 -3.57
CA MET A 123 -2.48 16.95 -4.73
C MET A 123 -1.13 17.11 -5.43
N ALA A 124 -1.12 17.12 -6.77
CA ALA A 124 0.07 17.08 -7.62
C ALA A 124 1.16 18.14 -7.31
N SER A 125 0.85 19.19 -6.55
CA SER A 125 1.81 20.21 -6.09
C SER A 125 2.48 19.91 -4.75
N SER A 126 2.12 18.81 -4.09
CA SER A 126 2.56 18.45 -2.74
C SER A 126 3.44 17.20 -2.78
N VAL A 127 4.30 17.12 -3.80
CA VAL A 127 5.43 16.21 -3.74
C VAL A 127 6.21 16.64 -2.51
N ALA A 128 6.21 15.80 -1.48
CA ALA A 128 7.09 15.99 -0.35
C ALA A 128 8.48 16.20 -0.95
N SER A 129 9.06 17.39 -0.78
CA SER A 129 10.48 17.62 -1.02
C SER A 129 11.19 16.64 -0.11
N GLY A 130 11.43 15.45 -0.64
CA GLY A 130 12.39 14.50 -0.11
C GLY A 130 13.73 15.16 -0.34
N ASP A 131 14.09 16.05 0.59
CA ASP A 131 15.49 16.19 0.95
C ASP A 131 15.91 14.79 1.39
N VAL A 132 16.41 14.06 0.40
CA VAL A 132 17.23 12.89 0.57
C VAL A 132 18.29 13.32 1.57
N LEU A 133 18.13 12.91 2.84
CA LEU A 133 19.25 12.82 3.77
C LEU A 133 20.25 11.89 3.09
N ASN A 134 21.14 12.52 2.34
CA ASN A 134 22.13 11.87 1.53
C ASN A 134 22.96 11.02 2.48
N ARG A 135 22.99 9.72 2.19
CA ARG A 135 23.65 8.68 2.97
C ARG A 135 25.17 8.75 2.82
N SER A 136 25.72 9.96 2.85
CA SER A 136 27.16 10.27 2.77
C SER A 136 27.75 10.78 4.10
N ASP A 137 26.94 11.01 5.13
CA ASP A 137 27.45 11.43 6.46
C ASP A 137 27.96 10.29 7.36
N SER A 138 27.99 9.05 6.88
CA SER A 138 28.60 7.92 7.59
C SER A 138 30.14 7.86 7.50
N ARG A 139 30.81 8.86 6.90
CA ARG A 139 32.29 8.95 6.88
C ARG A 139 32.89 10.05 7.76
N ARG A 140 32.11 10.73 8.60
CA ARG A 140 32.62 11.82 9.47
C ARG A 140 32.66 11.52 10.97
N LEU A 141 32.62 10.24 11.36
CA LEU A 141 32.69 9.83 12.78
C LEU A 141 33.83 8.87 13.14
N SER A 142 34.85 8.66 12.30
CA SER A 142 36.01 7.81 12.64
C SER A 142 37.37 8.54 12.78
N GLN A 143 37.41 9.87 12.79
CA GLN A 143 38.67 10.61 13.02
C GLN A 143 38.56 11.69 14.10
N ARG A 144 38.17 11.32 15.32
CA ARG A 144 38.47 12.12 16.52
C ARG A 144 38.62 11.27 17.77
N GLN A 145 39.67 10.44 17.84
CA GLN A 145 40.33 10.10 19.10
C GLN A 145 41.82 9.89 18.82
N LYS A 146 42.62 10.96 18.98
CA LYS A 146 44.05 10.82 19.29
C LYS A 146 44.17 10.90 20.82
N PRO A 147 44.78 9.93 21.50
CA PRO A 147 45.08 10.07 22.92
C PRO A 147 46.15 11.14 23.11
N LEU A 148 45.94 12.05 24.08
CA LEU A 148 47.00 12.92 24.59
C LEU A 148 48.09 12.02 25.21
N ARG A 149 49.32 12.14 24.70
CA ARG A 149 50.51 11.72 25.45
C ARG A 149 50.79 12.79 26.50
N SER A 150 50.66 12.41 27.77
CA SER A 150 51.24 13.12 28.89
C SER A 150 52.77 13.07 28.78
N GLN A 151 53.43 14.20 29.01
CA GLN A 151 54.85 14.24 29.36
C GLN A 151 55.04 13.85 30.82
#